data_AF-A0A0B6YUX4-F1
#
_entry.id   AF-A0A0B6YUX4-F1
#
_cell.length_a   1.000
_cell.length_b   1.000
_cell.length_c   1.000
_cell.angle_alpha   90.00
_cell.angle_beta   90.00
_cell.angle_gamma   90.00
#
_symmetry.space_group_name_H-M   'P 1'
#
loop_
_entity.id
_entity.type
_entity.pdbx_description
1 polymer ?
#
loop_
_entity_poly.entity_id
_entity_poly.type
_entity_poly.pdbx_seq_one_letter_code
_entity_poly.pdbx_strand_id
1 'polypeptide(L)'
;SGEDLRMDQRIETLFFIMNKVMSADPACRQRKLHLTTYKVISMTQRVGLIEWMKNTQPLKEFLKDALTDDERRYIDGTQGPHLQHVNWTRVVVPNKNDWNKYQLVYDEVFKKYSHTETVKEFKLIEGKVPWDLSRRAIKRMSASPEAFHVLKTAMITSHAVICICQYLLGIGDRHLSNFMVNLKTGHLVGIDFGHAFGSATQFLPVPELVPFRLTRQLVNLSMPLQVNGQMESTMRHVLHAVRQNSDLLLSTMDVFVKEPSLDWLKFAEKQMESGNMAEDADQGCQFYPKQKIQVARRKLKGDNPAYIMKEELALGHQNRKSAFESRVSVLLGDKKRNVRADLPAQHLTVEQQVAALIDHATDPNILGRMWAGWEPWV
;
A
#
# COMPACT_ATOMS: atom_id res chain seq x y z
N SER A 1 -2.27 -26.22 -4.00
CA SER A 1 -0.89 -25.95 -3.58
C SER A 1 -0.94 -25.25 -2.24
N GLY A 2 -0.06 -25.62 -1.31
CA GLY A 2 -0.04 -25.03 0.04
C GLY A 2 0.91 -23.83 0.11
N GLU A 3 0.53 -22.78 0.81
CA GLU A 3 1.27 -21.53 0.98
C GLU A 3 2.09 -21.52 2.28
N ASP A 4 3.23 -20.82 2.26
CA ASP A 4 4.12 -20.68 3.41
C ASP A 4 3.72 -19.46 4.27
N LEU A 5 2.92 -19.71 5.31
CA LEU A 5 2.36 -18.65 6.17
C LEU A 5 3.34 -18.05 7.19
N ARG A 6 4.64 -18.38 7.11
CA ARG A 6 5.63 -17.83 8.07
C ARG A 6 5.77 -16.31 7.96
N MET A 7 5.61 -15.76 6.75
CA MET A 7 5.66 -14.31 6.56
C MET A 7 4.48 -13.64 7.26
N ASP A 8 3.25 -14.12 7.01
CA ASP A 8 2.04 -13.62 7.66
C ASP A 8 2.10 -13.74 9.18
N GLN A 9 2.56 -14.87 9.72
CA GLN A 9 2.73 -15.05 11.17
C GLN A 9 3.69 -14.01 11.78
N ARG A 10 4.78 -13.69 11.09
CA ARG A 10 5.74 -12.67 11.54
C ARG A 10 5.15 -11.27 11.48
N ILE A 11 4.43 -10.94 10.40
CA ILE A 11 3.76 -9.65 10.24
C ILE A 11 2.69 -9.46 11.31
N GLU A 12 1.86 -10.46 11.59
CA GLU A 12 0.89 -10.42 12.68
C GLU A 12 1.56 -10.26 14.05
N THR A 13 2.73 -10.86 14.26
CA THR A 13 3.51 -10.65 15.48
C THR A 13 4.03 -9.21 15.58
N LEU A 14 4.51 -8.62 14.48
CA LEU A 14 4.90 -7.20 14.46
C LEU A 14 3.70 -6.29 14.71
N PHE A 15 2.53 -6.58 14.15
CA PHE A 15 1.30 -5.84 14.42
C PHE A 15 0.86 -5.94 15.87
N PHE A 16 1.00 -7.10 16.50
CA PHE A 16 0.77 -7.25 17.93
C PHE A 16 1.68 -6.35 18.76
N ILE A 17 2.97 -6.25 18.40
CA ILE A 17 3.93 -5.35 19.06
C ILE A 17 3.58 -3.88 18.83
N MET A 18 3.22 -3.51 17.60
CA MET A 18 2.74 -2.16 17.28
C MET A 18 1.50 -1.78 18.11
N ASN A 19 0.58 -2.73 18.33
CA ASN A 19 -0.56 -2.54 19.23
C ASN A 19 -0.14 -2.27 20.67
N LYS A 20 0.90 -2.94 21.18
CA LYS A 20 1.44 -2.66 22.51
C LYS A 20 2.05 -1.26 22.59
N VAL A 21 2.79 -0.85 21.57
CA VAL A 21 3.35 0.50 21.47
C VAL A 21 2.24 1.57 21.46
N MET A 22 1.21 1.39 20.63
CA MET A 22 0.07 2.30 20.58
C MET A 22 -0.73 2.32 21.89
N SER A 23 -0.82 1.20 22.60
CA SER A 23 -1.51 1.13 23.90
C SER A 23 -0.73 1.80 25.04
N ALA A 24 0.60 1.88 24.92
CA ALA A 24 1.46 2.57 25.86
C ALA A 24 1.42 4.10 25.67
N ASP A 25 1.25 4.58 24.44
CA ASP A 25 1.12 6.00 24.13
C ASP A 25 -0.22 6.58 24.61
N PRO A 26 -0.22 7.64 25.46
CA PRO A 26 -1.46 8.21 26.01
C PRO A 26 -2.45 8.72 24.96
N ALA A 27 -1.95 9.34 23.88
CA ALA A 27 -2.81 9.95 22.87
C ALA A 27 -3.49 8.89 21.99
N CYS A 28 -2.77 7.81 21.66
CA CYS A 28 -3.30 6.64 20.97
C CYS A 28 -4.29 5.86 21.85
N ARG A 29 -3.95 5.61 23.12
CA ARG A 29 -4.82 4.91 24.08
C ARG A 29 -6.15 5.63 24.29
N GLN A 30 -6.12 6.96 24.48
CA GLN A 30 -7.35 7.76 24.65
C GLN A 30 -8.30 7.63 23.44
N ARG A 31 -7.73 7.54 22.23
CA ARG A 31 -8.47 7.38 20.97
C ARG A 31 -8.77 5.92 20.62
N LYS A 32 -8.37 4.98 21.47
CA LYS A 32 -8.51 3.52 21.25
C LYS A 32 -7.90 3.06 19.92
N LEU A 33 -6.78 3.66 19.51
CA LEU A 33 -6.09 3.31 18.26
C LEU A 33 -5.44 1.94 18.39
N HIS A 34 -5.83 1.01 17.52
CA HIS A 34 -5.27 -0.33 17.45
C HIS A 34 -5.47 -0.91 16.04
N LEU A 35 -4.57 -1.81 15.65
CA LEU A 35 -4.76 -2.75 14.55
C LEU A 35 -5.63 -3.91 15.01
N THR A 36 -6.51 -4.37 14.14
CA THR A 36 -7.16 -5.68 14.31
C THR A 36 -6.19 -6.75 13.82
N THR A 37 -5.74 -7.63 14.72
CA THR A 37 -4.84 -8.75 14.43
C THR A 37 -5.60 -10.06 14.47
N TYR A 38 -5.13 -11.07 13.74
CA TYR A 38 -5.69 -12.42 13.72
C TYR A 38 -4.60 -13.48 13.86
N LYS A 39 -4.97 -14.68 14.32
CA LYS A 39 -3.98 -15.74 14.54
C LYS A 39 -3.58 -16.40 13.23
N VAL A 40 -2.27 -16.50 13.01
CA VAL A 40 -1.67 -17.30 11.94
C VAL A 40 -0.70 -18.29 12.56
N ILE A 41 -0.85 -19.57 12.24
CA ILE A 41 -0.01 -20.64 12.75
C ILE A 41 0.57 -21.40 11.55
N SER A 42 1.85 -21.18 11.27
CA SER A 42 2.59 -22.02 10.31
C SER A 42 2.93 -23.36 10.97
N MET A 43 2.42 -24.47 10.43
CA MET A 43 2.73 -25.83 10.92
C MET A 43 3.88 -26.45 10.12
N THR A 44 3.90 -26.23 8.81
CA THR A 44 4.96 -26.64 7.89
C THR A 44 5.14 -25.57 6.81
N GLN A 45 6.15 -25.72 5.95
CA GLN A 45 6.40 -24.79 4.82
C GLN A 45 5.27 -24.74 3.78
N ARG A 46 4.28 -25.64 3.84
CA ARG A 46 3.17 -25.70 2.89
C ARG A 46 1.81 -25.77 3.58
N VAL A 47 1.77 -25.79 4.91
CA VAL A 47 0.52 -25.97 5.66
C VAL A 47 0.57 -25.06 6.86
N GLY A 48 -0.45 -24.23 6.99
CA GLY A 48 -0.70 -23.47 8.20
C GLY A 48 -2.19 -23.19 8.36
N LEU A 49 -2.54 -22.59 9.49
CA LEU A 49 -3.90 -22.24 9.87
C LEU A 49 -4.00 -20.73 9.98
N ILE A 50 -5.07 -20.17 9.41
CA ILE A 50 -5.43 -18.76 9.53
C ILE A 50 -6.76 -18.69 10.26
N GLU A 51 -6.83 -17.83 11.27
CA GLU A 51 -8.07 -17.53 11.97
C GLU A 51 -9.11 -16.96 11.00
N TRP A 52 -10.26 -17.63 10.92
CA TRP A 52 -11.39 -17.11 10.15
C TRP A 52 -12.10 -15.99 10.91
N MET A 53 -11.93 -14.76 10.43
CA MET A 53 -12.61 -13.60 10.96
C MET A 53 -14.11 -13.66 10.63
N LYS A 54 -14.96 -13.76 11.65
CA LYS A 54 -16.42 -13.85 11.45
C LYS A 54 -17.01 -12.49 11.08
N ASN A 55 -18.04 -12.50 10.22
CA ASN A 55 -18.75 -11.30 9.76
C ASN A 55 -17.84 -10.30 9.02
N THR A 56 -16.84 -10.81 8.30
CA THR A 56 -15.98 -9.98 7.45
C THR A 56 -16.23 -10.26 5.97
N GLN A 57 -16.08 -9.25 5.14
CA GLN A 57 -16.22 -9.33 3.69
C GLN A 57 -15.08 -8.55 3.02
N PRO A 58 -14.52 -9.00 1.88
CA PRO A 58 -13.52 -8.23 1.15
C PRO A 58 -14.05 -6.85 0.77
N LEU A 59 -13.21 -5.81 0.87
CA LEU A 59 -13.58 -4.42 0.56
C LEU A 59 -14.07 -4.30 -0.89
N LYS A 60 -13.52 -5.10 -1.81
CA LYS A 60 -13.99 -5.17 -3.20
C LYS A 60 -15.47 -5.52 -3.28
N GLU A 61 -15.86 -6.64 -2.66
CA GLU A 61 -17.26 -7.10 -2.66
C GLU A 61 -18.14 -6.14 -1.87
N PHE A 62 -17.64 -5.62 -0.73
CA PHE A 62 -18.36 -4.65 0.08
C PHE A 62 -18.75 -3.38 -0.70
N LEU A 63 -17.84 -2.87 -1.52
CA LEU A 63 -18.11 -1.72 -2.40
C LEU A 63 -19.00 -2.12 -3.58
N LYS A 64 -18.77 -3.28 -4.20
CA LYS A 64 -19.59 -3.77 -5.33
C LYS A 64 -21.04 -3.97 -4.93
N ASP A 65 -21.30 -4.47 -3.73
CA ASP A 65 -22.66 -4.68 -3.24
C ASP A 65 -23.44 -3.38 -3.15
N ALA A 66 -22.79 -2.24 -2.92
CA ALA A 66 -23.43 -0.93 -2.81
C ALA A 66 -23.80 -0.26 -4.16
N LEU A 67 -23.36 -0.85 -5.28
CA LEU A 67 -23.73 -0.41 -6.63
C LEU A 67 -25.18 -0.80 -6.93
N THR A 68 -25.83 -0.01 -7.79
CA THR A 68 -27.05 -0.44 -8.49
C THR A 68 -26.72 -1.42 -9.62
N ASP A 69 -27.70 -2.19 -10.09
CA ASP A 69 -27.49 -3.16 -11.17
C ASP A 69 -27.04 -2.50 -12.49
N ASP A 70 -27.49 -1.27 -12.77
CA ASP A 70 -27.05 -0.50 -13.94
C ASP A 70 -25.61 -0.02 -13.78
N GLU A 71 -25.24 0.55 -12.62
CA GLU A 71 -23.87 0.96 -12.33
C GLU A 71 -22.89 -0.24 -12.38
N ARG A 72 -23.29 -1.39 -11.83
CA ARG A 72 -22.49 -2.62 -11.86
C ARG A 72 -22.26 -3.10 -13.28
N ARG A 73 -23.32 -3.16 -14.10
CA ARG A 73 -23.21 -3.51 -15.53
C ARG A 73 -22.33 -2.53 -16.30
N TYR A 74 -22.39 -1.25 -15.98
CA TYR A 74 -21.54 -0.24 -16.61
C TYR A 74 -20.05 -0.40 -16.23
N ILE A 75 -19.76 -0.57 -14.94
CA ILE A 75 -18.38 -0.71 -14.43
C ILE A 75 -17.72 -1.99 -14.92
N ASP A 76 -18.46 -3.11 -14.94
CA ASP A 76 -17.95 -4.39 -15.43
C ASP A 76 -18.02 -4.50 -16.97
N GLY A 77 -18.62 -3.52 -17.66
CA GLY A 77 -18.84 -3.50 -19.11
C GLY A 77 -17.65 -2.98 -19.92
N THR A 78 -17.81 -2.95 -21.26
CA THR A 78 -16.76 -2.55 -22.22
C THR A 78 -16.32 -1.09 -22.09
N GLN A 79 -17.20 -0.24 -21.55
CA GLN A 79 -16.93 1.18 -21.28
C GLN A 79 -16.53 1.42 -19.82
N GLY A 80 -16.34 0.36 -19.03
CA GLY A 80 -15.96 0.43 -17.64
C GLY A 80 -14.54 0.98 -17.42
N PRO A 81 -14.22 1.39 -16.18
CA PRO A 81 -12.94 2.01 -15.85
C PRO A 81 -11.74 1.09 -16.09
N HIS A 82 -11.89 -0.21 -15.79
CA HIS A 82 -10.81 -1.20 -15.97
C HIS A 82 -10.39 -1.33 -17.44
N LEU A 83 -11.35 -1.55 -18.34
CA LEU A 83 -11.05 -1.72 -19.76
C LEU A 83 -10.56 -0.43 -20.40
N GLN A 84 -11.08 0.74 -19.99
CA GLN A 84 -10.54 2.02 -20.44
C GLN A 84 -9.06 2.18 -20.05
N HIS A 85 -8.69 1.89 -18.80
CA HIS A 85 -7.30 1.97 -18.35
C HIS A 85 -6.39 1.01 -19.11
N VAL A 86 -6.81 -0.24 -19.28
CA VAL A 86 -6.05 -1.25 -20.03
C VAL A 86 -5.88 -0.85 -21.50
N ASN A 87 -6.92 -0.30 -22.13
CA ASN A 87 -6.84 0.15 -23.51
C ASN A 87 -5.91 1.37 -23.64
N TRP A 88 -6.05 2.36 -22.76
CA TRP A 88 -5.18 3.53 -22.72
C TRP A 88 -3.72 3.15 -22.53
N THR A 89 -3.40 2.30 -21.54
CA THR A 89 -2.02 1.83 -21.32
C THR A 89 -1.47 1.01 -22.49
N ARG A 90 -2.29 0.26 -23.24
CA ARG A 90 -1.82 -0.52 -24.39
C ARG A 90 -1.52 0.32 -25.63
N VAL A 91 -2.14 1.50 -25.78
CA VAL A 91 -1.96 2.38 -26.95
C VAL A 91 -0.51 2.86 -27.10
N VAL A 92 0.26 2.95 -26.00
CA VAL A 92 1.68 3.31 -26.07
C VAL A 92 2.57 2.25 -26.71
N VAL A 93 2.08 1.00 -26.86
CA VAL A 93 2.80 -0.11 -27.48
C VAL A 93 2.17 -0.44 -28.85
N PRO A 94 2.85 -0.14 -29.97
CA PRO A 94 2.29 -0.35 -31.32
C PRO A 94 2.00 -1.82 -31.65
N ASN A 95 2.85 -2.74 -31.16
CA ASN A 95 2.73 -4.16 -31.45
C ASN A 95 1.75 -4.84 -30.48
N LYS A 96 0.64 -5.36 -31.02
CA LYS A 96 -0.39 -6.05 -30.22
C LYS A 96 0.11 -7.31 -29.52
N ASN A 97 1.12 -7.98 -30.08
CA ASN A 97 1.69 -9.19 -29.47
C ASN A 97 2.40 -8.90 -28.15
N ASP A 98 2.79 -7.65 -27.91
CA ASP A 98 3.47 -7.21 -26.70
C ASP A 98 2.50 -6.71 -25.61
N TRP A 99 1.18 -6.66 -25.88
CA TRP A 99 0.17 -6.19 -24.93
C TRP A 99 0.03 -7.03 -23.65
N ASN A 100 0.52 -8.27 -23.67
CA ASN A 100 0.57 -9.16 -22.52
C ASN A 100 1.88 -9.05 -21.73
N LYS A 101 2.88 -8.34 -22.26
CA LYS A 101 4.14 -8.05 -21.56
C LYS A 101 3.96 -6.81 -20.68
N TYR A 102 3.24 -6.96 -19.57
CA TYR A 102 2.85 -5.82 -18.72
C TYR A 102 4.02 -4.93 -18.32
N GLN A 103 5.17 -5.49 -17.97
CA GLN A 103 6.35 -4.70 -17.64
C GLN A 103 6.75 -3.72 -18.75
N LEU A 104 6.77 -4.19 -20.00
CA LEU A 104 7.10 -3.37 -21.17
C LEU A 104 6.05 -2.28 -21.41
N VAL A 105 4.77 -2.63 -21.31
CA VAL A 105 3.65 -1.69 -21.49
C VAL A 105 3.77 -0.54 -20.50
N TYR A 106 3.95 -0.86 -19.21
CA TYR A 106 4.05 0.16 -18.17
C TYR A 106 5.37 0.94 -18.24
N ASP A 107 6.49 0.33 -18.64
CA ASP A 107 7.73 1.06 -18.93
C ASP A 107 7.49 2.18 -19.96
N GLU A 108 6.75 1.88 -21.04
CA GLU A 108 6.41 2.87 -22.07
C GLU A 108 5.40 3.91 -21.59
N VAL A 109 4.44 3.55 -20.73
CA VAL A 109 3.51 4.49 -20.07
C VAL A 109 4.28 5.55 -19.27
N PHE A 110 5.28 5.13 -18.48
CA PHE A 110 6.11 6.06 -17.71
C PHE A 110 6.96 6.99 -18.59
N LYS A 111 7.43 6.49 -19.74
CA LYS A 111 8.27 7.26 -20.66
C LYS A 111 7.49 8.25 -21.53
N LYS A 112 6.32 7.85 -22.06
CA LYS A 112 5.62 8.58 -23.12
C LYS A 112 4.59 9.56 -22.59
N TYR A 113 3.81 9.18 -21.58
CA TYR A 113 2.73 10.04 -21.12
C TYR A 113 3.24 11.14 -20.20
N SER A 114 2.86 12.37 -20.52
CA SER A 114 3.13 13.53 -19.66
C SER A 114 2.28 13.48 -18.39
N HIS A 115 2.66 14.29 -17.40
CA HIS A 115 1.85 14.49 -16.19
C HIS A 115 0.42 14.92 -16.54
N THR A 116 0.26 15.91 -17.42
CA THR A 116 -1.07 16.47 -17.76
C THR A 116 -1.99 15.46 -18.43
N GLU A 117 -1.46 14.64 -19.35
CA GLU A 117 -2.24 13.60 -20.02
C GLU A 117 -2.66 12.51 -19.04
N THR A 118 -1.72 12.06 -18.20
CA THR A 118 -1.97 11.02 -17.19
C THR A 118 -3.05 11.45 -16.20
N VAL A 119 -2.93 12.66 -15.65
CA VAL A 119 -3.90 13.18 -14.67
C VAL A 119 -5.28 13.36 -15.32
N LYS A 120 -5.33 13.88 -16.55
CA LYS A 120 -6.59 14.04 -17.29
C LYS A 120 -7.29 12.70 -17.49
N GLU A 121 -6.57 11.69 -18.00
CA GLU A 121 -7.14 10.37 -18.23
C GLU A 121 -7.56 9.69 -16.93
N PHE A 122 -6.73 9.75 -15.90
CA PHE A 122 -7.05 9.17 -14.60
C PHE A 122 -8.32 9.79 -14.00
N LYS A 123 -8.50 11.12 -14.09
CA LYS A 123 -9.73 11.77 -13.63
C LYS A 123 -10.97 11.39 -14.44
N LEU A 124 -10.84 11.12 -15.74
CA LEU A 124 -11.95 10.59 -16.54
C LEU A 124 -12.35 9.18 -16.08
N ILE A 125 -11.37 8.29 -15.88
CA ILE A 125 -11.60 6.93 -15.39
C ILE A 125 -12.19 6.94 -13.97
N GLU A 126 -11.62 7.74 -13.07
CA GLU A 126 -12.09 7.94 -11.70
C GLU A 126 -13.54 8.48 -11.69
N GLY A 127 -13.88 9.38 -12.62
CA GLY A 127 -15.23 9.94 -12.79
C GLY A 127 -16.30 8.92 -13.20
N LYS A 128 -15.92 7.77 -13.76
CA LYS A 128 -16.83 6.68 -14.11
C LYS A 128 -17.31 5.87 -12.91
N VAL A 129 -16.60 5.96 -11.78
CA VAL A 129 -17.01 5.32 -10.53
C VAL A 129 -17.84 6.30 -9.71
N PRO A 130 -19.01 5.89 -9.16
CA PRO A 130 -19.79 6.75 -8.31
C PRO A 130 -18.99 7.24 -7.11
N TRP A 131 -19.01 8.56 -6.87
CA TRP A 131 -18.10 9.19 -5.91
C TRP A 131 -18.38 8.83 -4.44
N ASP A 132 -19.59 8.37 -4.12
CA ASP A 132 -20.09 8.14 -2.77
C ASP A 132 -20.25 6.66 -2.41
N LEU A 133 -19.66 5.74 -3.19
CA LEU A 133 -19.89 4.30 -3.07
C LEU A 133 -19.55 3.76 -1.67
N SER A 134 -18.42 4.16 -1.09
CA SER A 134 -18.04 3.78 0.28
C SER A 134 -19.05 4.27 1.32
N ARG A 135 -19.60 5.48 1.14
CA ARG A 135 -20.62 6.05 2.03
C ARG A 135 -21.95 5.31 1.88
N ARG A 136 -22.35 4.96 0.65
CA ARG A 136 -23.52 4.12 0.40
C ARG A 136 -23.37 2.74 1.04
N ALA A 137 -22.20 2.13 0.93
CA ALA A 137 -21.91 0.82 1.52
C ALA A 137 -22.05 0.85 3.05
N ILE A 138 -21.45 1.84 3.72
CA ILE A 138 -21.61 1.99 5.19
C ILE A 138 -23.06 2.34 5.56
N LYS A 139 -23.74 3.18 4.78
CA LYS A 139 -25.15 3.52 5.02
C LYS A 139 -26.06 2.29 4.96
N ARG A 140 -25.81 1.34 4.07
CA ARG A 140 -26.60 0.10 3.94
C ARG A 140 -26.54 -0.81 5.17
N MET A 141 -25.42 -0.81 5.90
CA MET A 141 -25.30 -1.56 7.16
C MET A 141 -25.70 -0.74 8.40
N SER A 142 -26.06 0.53 8.22
CA SER A 142 -26.38 1.43 9.32
C SER A 142 -27.89 1.48 9.57
N ALA A 143 -28.31 1.16 10.80
CA ALA A 143 -29.72 1.25 11.19
C ALA A 143 -30.18 2.70 11.47
N SER A 144 -29.24 3.60 11.78
CA SER A 144 -29.52 5.01 12.09
C SER A 144 -28.35 5.91 11.66
N PRO A 145 -28.56 7.24 11.59
CA PRO A 145 -27.49 8.21 11.32
C PRO A 145 -26.34 8.17 12.34
N GLU A 146 -26.64 7.87 13.61
CA GLU A 146 -25.64 7.71 14.67
C GLU A 146 -24.79 6.45 14.42
N ALA A 147 -25.44 5.33 14.06
CA ALA A 147 -24.74 4.11 13.68
C ALA A 147 -23.85 4.34 12.45
N PHE A 148 -24.35 5.09 11.46
CA PHE A 148 -23.56 5.49 10.30
C PHE A 148 -22.32 6.29 10.69
N HIS A 149 -22.46 7.26 11.60
CA HIS A 149 -21.33 8.02 12.09
C HIS A 149 -20.30 7.13 12.77
N VAL A 150 -20.72 6.24 13.68
CA VAL A 150 -19.83 5.32 14.41
C VAL A 150 -19.08 4.39 13.46
N LEU A 151 -19.79 3.72 12.53
CA LEU A 151 -19.20 2.77 11.59
C LEU A 151 -18.23 3.47 10.62
N LYS A 152 -18.61 4.66 10.12
CA LYS A 152 -17.75 5.48 9.26
C LYS A 152 -16.47 5.88 9.99
N THR A 153 -16.58 6.39 11.21
CA THR A 153 -15.45 6.79 12.06
C THR A 153 -14.54 5.61 12.38
N ALA A 154 -15.09 4.43 12.67
CA ALA A 154 -14.33 3.20 12.89
C ALA A 154 -13.54 2.76 11.64
N MET A 155 -14.16 2.81 10.46
CA MET A 155 -13.51 2.48 9.19
C MET A 155 -12.37 3.45 8.86
N ILE A 156 -12.60 4.76 9.03
CA ILE A 156 -11.57 5.80 8.79
C ILE A 156 -10.39 5.61 9.75
N THR A 157 -10.65 5.43 11.05
CA THR A 157 -9.59 5.25 12.04
C THR A 157 -8.81 3.97 11.82
N SER A 158 -9.47 2.81 11.65
CA SER A 158 -8.75 1.55 11.40
C SER A 158 -7.93 1.60 10.13
N HIS A 159 -8.45 2.19 9.06
CA HIS A 159 -7.71 2.35 7.82
C HIS A 159 -6.46 3.21 8.01
N ALA A 160 -6.58 4.36 8.70
CA ALA A 160 -5.44 5.24 8.97
C ALA A 160 -4.34 4.54 9.80
N VAL A 161 -4.71 3.73 10.79
CA VAL A 161 -3.75 2.91 11.55
C VAL A 161 -3.06 1.90 10.63
N ILE A 162 -3.83 1.16 9.82
CA ILE A 162 -3.31 0.16 8.87
C ILE A 162 -2.31 0.79 7.90
N CYS A 163 -2.64 1.94 7.30
CA CYS A 163 -1.77 2.63 6.34
C CYS A 163 -0.38 2.92 6.91
N ILE A 164 -0.29 3.47 8.12
CA ILE A 164 1.00 3.79 8.75
C ILE A 164 1.77 2.52 9.10
N CYS A 165 1.12 1.54 9.70
CA CYS A 165 1.76 0.28 10.08
C CYS A 165 2.27 -0.49 8.85
N GLN A 166 1.48 -0.54 7.77
CA GLN A 166 1.87 -1.16 6.49
C GLN A 166 3.02 -0.42 5.82
N TYR A 167 3.02 0.93 5.83
CA TYR A 167 4.14 1.72 5.30
C TYR A 167 5.46 1.42 6.03
N LEU A 168 5.42 1.37 7.37
CA LEU A 168 6.60 1.11 8.20
C LEU A 168 7.19 -0.28 7.90
N LEU A 169 6.34 -1.29 7.72
CA LEU A 169 6.75 -2.64 7.33
C LEU A 169 7.02 -2.79 5.83
N GLY A 170 6.69 -1.79 5.01
CA GLY A 170 6.83 -1.84 3.55
C GLY A 170 5.93 -2.89 2.89
N ILE A 171 4.69 -3.04 3.36
CA ILE A 171 3.73 -3.98 2.79
C ILE A 171 3.12 -3.37 1.53
N GLY A 172 3.30 -4.04 0.38
CA GLY A 172 2.67 -3.70 -0.90
C GLY A 172 1.69 -4.77 -1.37
N ASP A 173 1.25 -4.71 -2.62
CA ASP A 173 0.13 -5.50 -3.18
C ASP A 173 -1.19 -5.25 -2.44
N ARG A 174 -1.49 -3.98 -2.17
CA ARG A 174 -2.66 -3.56 -1.36
C ARG A 174 -3.89 -3.28 -2.24
N HIS A 175 -4.30 -4.29 -3.02
CA HIS A 175 -5.53 -4.22 -3.81
C HIS A 175 -6.80 -4.42 -2.95
N LEU A 176 -7.99 -4.12 -3.49
CA LEU A 176 -9.25 -4.12 -2.74
C LEU A 176 -9.58 -5.45 -2.03
N SER A 177 -9.15 -6.59 -2.57
CA SER A 177 -9.40 -7.89 -1.92
C SER A 177 -8.50 -8.18 -0.70
N ASN A 178 -7.41 -7.43 -0.51
CA ASN A 178 -6.48 -7.59 0.63
C ASN A 178 -6.89 -6.76 1.84
N PHE A 179 -8.10 -6.18 1.80
CA PHE A 179 -8.74 -5.52 2.90
C PHE A 179 -10.07 -6.21 3.18
N MET A 180 -10.28 -6.60 4.44
CA MET A 180 -11.52 -7.18 4.93
C MET A 180 -12.25 -6.13 5.79
N VAL A 181 -13.54 -5.93 5.52
CA VAL A 181 -14.42 -5.05 6.28
C VAL A 181 -15.21 -5.89 7.28
N ASN A 182 -15.14 -5.56 8.56
CA ASN A 182 -15.99 -6.16 9.57
C ASN A 182 -17.39 -5.52 9.54
N LEU A 183 -18.39 -6.29 9.12
CA LEU A 183 -19.76 -5.83 8.87
C LEU A 183 -20.51 -5.41 10.14
N LYS A 184 -20.02 -5.76 11.33
CA LYS A 184 -20.62 -5.36 12.62
C LYS A 184 -20.02 -4.08 13.18
N THR A 185 -18.73 -3.85 12.95
CA THR A 185 -17.98 -2.76 13.60
C THR A 185 -17.49 -1.69 12.64
N GLY A 186 -17.50 -1.94 11.33
CA GLY A 186 -16.95 -1.05 10.31
C GLY A 186 -15.42 -1.04 10.23
N HIS A 187 -14.71 -1.78 11.09
CA HIS A 187 -13.26 -1.82 11.05
C HIS A 187 -12.75 -2.50 9.77
N LEU A 188 -11.71 -1.92 9.19
CA LEU A 188 -10.90 -2.55 8.15
C LEU A 188 -9.80 -3.40 8.78
N VAL A 189 -9.47 -4.51 8.13
CA VAL A 189 -8.42 -5.45 8.49
C VAL A 189 -7.60 -5.74 7.24
N GLY A 190 -6.28 -5.60 7.30
CA GLY A 190 -5.41 -6.03 6.21
C GLY A 190 -5.20 -7.54 6.28
N ILE A 191 -5.16 -8.21 5.12
CA ILE A 191 -4.80 -9.62 5.01
C ILE A 191 -3.77 -9.80 3.91
N ASP A 192 -3.24 -11.03 3.79
CA ASP A 192 -2.28 -11.47 2.77
C ASP A 192 -1.03 -10.58 2.74
N PHE A 193 0.02 -10.98 3.46
CA PHE A 193 1.23 -10.16 3.57
C PHE A 193 2.41 -10.68 2.76
N GLY A 194 2.15 -11.41 1.66
CA GLY A 194 3.19 -12.02 0.82
C GLY A 194 4.22 -11.02 0.25
N HIS A 195 3.84 -9.76 0.13
CA HIS A 195 4.71 -8.67 -0.31
C HIS A 195 5.09 -7.69 0.83
N ALA A 196 5.87 -8.15 1.81
CA ALA A 196 6.40 -7.30 2.88
C ALA A 196 7.79 -6.70 2.54
N PHE A 197 8.25 -5.73 3.34
CA PHE A 197 9.58 -5.11 3.29
C PHE A 197 9.97 -4.53 1.92
N GLY A 198 9.03 -3.89 1.24
CA GLY A 198 9.27 -3.21 -0.05
C GLY A 198 9.46 -4.17 -1.22
N SER A 199 9.15 -5.45 -1.06
CA SER A 199 9.26 -6.46 -2.13
C SER A 199 8.35 -6.15 -3.32
N ALA A 200 7.18 -5.52 -3.08
CA ALA A 200 6.28 -5.08 -4.16
C ALA A 200 6.94 -4.04 -5.09
N THR A 201 7.61 -3.04 -4.53
CA THR A 201 8.31 -2.01 -5.31
C THR A 201 9.57 -2.56 -5.98
N GLN A 202 10.21 -3.54 -5.38
CA GLN A 202 11.50 -4.05 -5.84
C GLN A 202 11.39 -5.18 -6.88
N PHE A 203 10.44 -6.10 -6.73
CA PHE A 203 10.43 -7.33 -7.52
C PHE A 203 9.23 -7.49 -8.45
N LEU A 204 8.15 -6.72 -8.25
CA LEU A 204 7.02 -6.82 -9.16
C LEU A 204 7.41 -6.27 -10.53
N PRO A 205 7.00 -6.93 -11.63
CA PRO A 205 7.34 -6.45 -12.97
C PRO A 205 6.87 -5.01 -13.22
N VAL A 206 5.67 -4.68 -12.72
CA VAL A 206 5.13 -3.33 -12.59
C VAL A 206 5.21 -2.96 -11.10
N PRO A 207 6.17 -2.11 -10.70
CA PRO A 207 6.40 -1.81 -9.28
C PRO A 207 5.27 -0.97 -8.70
N GLU A 208 4.92 -1.22 -7.44
CA GLU A 208 4.02 -0.34 -6.69
C GLU A 208 4.77 0.90 -6.19
N LEU A 209 4.29 2.08 -6.60
CA LEU A 209 4.91 3.37 -6.30
C LEU A 209 4.05 4.21 -5.34
N VAL A 210 3.29 3.56 -4.46
CA VAL A 210 2.50 4.21 -3.39
C VAL A 210 2.84 3.58 -2.04
N PRO A 211 2.88 4.36 -0.94
CA PRO A 211 3.24 3.83 0.37
C PRO A 211 2.13 2.98 1.00
N PHE A 212 0.88 3.23 0.62
CA PHE A 212 -0.32 2.49 1.02
C PHE A 212 -1.48 2.86 0.09
N ARG A 213 -2.57 2.10 0.14
CA ARG A 213 -3.80 2.42 -0.58
C ARG A 213 -4.52 3.59 0.07
N LEU A 214 -4.64 4.72 -0.62
CA LEU A 214 -5.51 5.83 -0.24
C LEU A 214 -6.20 6.42 -1.48
N THR A 215 -7.22 5.71 -1.97
CA THR A 215 -7.95 6.04 -3.20
C THR A 215 -9.21 6.87 -2.94
N ARG A 216 -9.87 7.32 -4.01
CA ARG A 216 -11.03 8.23 -3.94
C ARG A 216 -12.13 7.74 -3.00
N GLN A 217 -12.49 6.45 -3.02
CA GLN A 217 -13.56 5.95 -2.16
C GLN A 217 -13.21 6.05 -0.67
N LEU A 218 -11.96 5.83 -0.31
CA LEU A 218 -11.48 5.89 1.08
C LEU A 218 -11.33 7.35 1.56
N VAL A 219 -10.89 8.25 0.67
CA VAL A 219 -10.85 9.69 0.93
C VAL A 219 -12.26 10.27 1.07
N ASN A 220 -13.17 9.92 0.16
CA ASN A 220 -14.53 10.45 0.13
C ASN A 220 -15.40 9.98 1.30
N LEU A 221 -15.04 8.85 1.93
CA LEU A 221 -15.67 8.42 3.17
C LEU A 221 -15.57 9.50 4.26
N SER A 222 -14.45 10.23 4.29
CA SER A 222 -14.16 11.28 5.27
C SER A 222 -14.70 12.67 4.88
N MET A 223 -15.46 12.80 3.79
CA MET A 223 -16.08 14.08 3.40
C MET A 223 -16.98 14.64 4.53
N PRO A 224 -16.94 15.97 4.78
CA PRO A 224 -16.31 17.00 3.92
C PRO A 224 -14.81 17.27 4.18
N LEU A 225 -14.25 16.78 5.29
CA LEU A 225 -12.85 17.08 5.66
C LEU A 225 -11.81 16.27 4.89
N GLN A 226 -12.23 15.18 4.23
CA GLN A 226 -11.34 14.29 3.47
C GLN A 226 -10.16 13.83 4.34
N VAL A 227 -8.93 13.92 3.82
CA VAL A 227 -7.72 13.51 4.54
C VAL A 227 -7.39 14.45 5.71
N ASN A 228 -7.70 15.75 5.61
CA ASN A 228 -7.30 16.83 6.54
C ASN A 228 -8.03 16.82 7.90
N GLY A 229 -8.60 15.69 8.29
CA GLY A 229 -9.38 15.54 9.52
C GLY A 229 -8.91 14.35 10.34
N GLN A 230 -9.85 13.46 10.65
CA GLN A 230 -9.62 12.29 11.48
C GLN A 230 -8.52 11.37 10.92
N MET A 231 -8.43 11.24 9.60
CA MET A 231 -7.47 10.37 8.94
C MET A 231 -6.02 10.84 9.18
N GLU A 232 -5.67 12.05 8.76
CA GLU A 232 -4.34 12.62 8.97
C GLU A 232 -4.00 12.72 10.46
N SER A 233 -4.95 13.13 11.31
CA SER A 233 -4.74 13.17 12.76
C SER A 233 -4.40 11.78 13.32
N THR A 234 -5.14 10.74 12.93
CA THR A 234 -4.86 9.37 13.37
C THR A 234 -3.49 8.90 12.89
N MET A 235 -3.15 9.16 11.61
CA MET A 235 -1.85 8.82 11.04
C MET A 235 -0.70 9.47 11.82
N ARG A 236 -0.83 10.76 12.19
CA ARG A 236 0.17 11.46 13.00
C ARG A 236 0.37 10.85 14.37
N HIS A 237 -0.70 10.55 15.11
CA HIS A 237 -0.58 9.94 16.44
C HIS A 237 0.06 8.55 16.38
N VAL A 238 -0.36 7.71 15.43
CA VAL A 238 0.23 6.37 15.25
C VAL A 238 1.72 6.46 14.91
N LEU A 239 2.07 7.30 13.94
CA LEU A 239 3.47 7.45 13.52
C LEU A 239 4.33 8.01 14.66
N HIS A 240 3.83 8.99 15.41
CA HIS A 240 4.51 9.51 16.60
C HIS A 240 4.75 8.40 17.63
N ALA A 241 3.72 7.64 18.01
CA ALA A 241 3.84 6.57 19.00
C ALA A 241 4.87 5.50 18.61
N VAL A 242 4.85 5.08 17.34
CA VAL A 242 5.79 4.06 16.84
C VAL A 242 7.21 4.60 16.70
N ARG A 243 7.40 5.88 16.35
CA ARG A 243 8.74 6.51 16.32
C ARG A 243 9.35 6.66 17.71
N GLN A 244 8.56 6.99 18.73
CA GLN A 244 9.05 7.13 20.11
C GLN A 244 9.54 5.82 20.72
N ASN A 245 8.96 4.68 20.31
CA ASN A 245 9.33 3.35 20.80
C ASN A 245 9.81 2.45 19.65
N SER A 246 10.67 2.98 18.78
CA SER A 246 11.14 2.27 17.59
C SER A 246 12.03 1.08 17.90
N ASP A 247 12.72 1.07 19.05
CA ASP A 247 13.75 0.08 19.36
C ASP A 247 13.18 -1.32 19.50
N LEU A 248 12.04 -1.46 20.21
CA LEU A 248 11.37 -2.76 20.36
C LEU A 248 10.97 -3.34 18.99
N LEU A 249 10.38 -2.51 18.14
CA LEU A 249 9.97 -2.90 16.79
C LEU A 249 11.18 -3.29 15.94
N LEU A 250 12.24 -2.48 15.94
CA LEU A 250 13.46 -2.74 15.18
C LEU A 250 14.19 -4.00 15.65
N SER A 251 14.24 -4.26 16.96
CA SER A 251 14.84 -5.48 17.51
C SER A 251 14.06 -6.72 17.09
N THR A 252 12.72 -6.68 17.11
CA THR A 252 11.93 -7.83 16.64
C THR A 252 12.07 -8.03 15.13
N MET A 253 12.06 -6.94 14.34
CA MET A 253 12.33 -7.03 12.90
C MET A 253 13.71 -7.63 12.62
N ASP A 254 14.74 -7.25 13.38
CA ASP A 254 16.10 -7.78 13.24
C ASP A 254 16.18 -9.29 13.49
N VAL A 255 15.44 -9.80 14.48
CA VAL A 255 15.33 -11.26 14.73
C VAL A 255 14.68 -11.97 13.54
N PHE A 256 13.54 -11.46 13.06
CA PHE A 256 12.83 -12.08 11.93
C PHE A 256 13.65 -12.07 10.64
N VAL A 257 14.43 -11.01 10.46
CA VAL A 257 15.27 -10.80 9.30
C VAL A 257 16.49 -11.73 9.27
N LYS A 258 16.96 -12.18 10.44
CA LYS A 258 18.03 -13.19 10.59
C LYS A 258 17.58 -14.63 10.37
N GLU A 259 16.27 -14.90 10.40
CA GLU A 259 15.71 -16.21 10.06
C GLU A 259 15.08 -16.17 8.66
N PRO A 260 15.83 -16.43 7.57
CA PRO A 260 15.29 -16.25 6.23
C PRO A 260 14.09 -17.18 5.96
N SER A 261 12.97 -16.60 5.49
CA SER A 261 11.88 -17.39 4.93
C SER A 261 12.27 -17.90 3.53
N LEU A 262 11.57 -18.93 3.03
CA LEU A 262 11.81 -19.43 1.67
C LEU A 262 11.63 -18.34 0.62
N ASP A 263 10.69 -17.41 0.84
CA ASP A 263 10.46 -16.34 -0.13
C ASP A 263 11.60 -15.33 -0.13
N TRP A 264 12.20 -15.04 1.03
CA TRP A 264 13.40 -14.21 1.06
C TRP A 264 14.61 -14.88 0.42
N LEU A 265 14.75 -16.20 0.54
CA LEU A 265 15.78 -16.94 -0.17
C LEU A 265 15.55 -16.83 -1.69
N LYS A 266 14.32 -17.04 -2.18
CA LYS A 266 13.99 -16.86 -3.59
C LYS A 266 14.20 -15.41 -4.06
N PHE A 267 13.89 -14.43 -3.23
CA PHE A 267 14.10 -13.02 -3.54
C PHE A 267 15.59 -12.66 -3.57
N ALA A 268 16.39 -13.23 -2.67
CA ALA A 268 17.84 -13.10 -2.66
C ALA A 268 18.47 -13.77 -3.89
N GLU A 269 18.06 -14.99 -4.24
CA GLU A 269 18.47 -15.69 -5.47
C GLU A 269 18.20 -14.85 -6.72
N LYS A 270 16.97 -14.33 -6.87
CA LYS A 270 16.63 -13.41 -7.97
C LYS A 270 17.49 -12.15 -8.00
N GLN A 271 17.90 -11.64 -6.83
CA GLN A 271 18.79 -10.48 -6.74
C GLN A 271 20.22 -10.80 -7.19
N MET A 272 20.72 -11.99 -6.84
CA MET A 272 22.06 -12.46 -7.22
C MET A 272 22.13 -12.73 -8.73
N GLU A 273 21.09 -13.31 -9.32
CA GLU A 273 20.97 -13.50 -10.77
C GLU A 273 20.91 -12.16 -11.54
N SER A 274 20.38 -11.10 -10.92
CA SER A 274 20.26 -9.77 -11.54
C SER A 274 21.56 -8.94 -11.56
N GLY A 275 22.67 -9.49 -11.06
CA GLY A 275 24.03 -8.95 -11.22
C GLY A 275 24.40 -7.77 -10.31
N ASN A 276 23.61 -7.49 -9.26
CA ASN A 276 23.79 -6.30 -8.42
C ASN A 276 24.62 -6.50 -7.13
N MET A 277 25.27 -7.65 -6.91
CA MET A 277 26.25 -7.82 -5.83
C MET A 277 27.41 -8.79 -6.16
N ALA A 278 28.53 -8.57 -5.46
CA ALA A 278 29.84 -9.18 -5.63
C ALA A 278 29.88 -10.72 -5.47
N GLU A 279 31.00 -11.28 -5.95
CA GLU A 279 31.35 -12.69 -6.23
C GLU A 279 31.22 -13.72 -5.08
N ASP A 280 30.58 -13.41 -3.96
CA ASP A 280 30.44 -14.32 -2.82
C ASP A 280 28.97 -14.58 -2.44
N ALA A 281 28.51 -15.81 -2.71
CA ALA A 281 27.13 -16.23 -2.48
C ALA A 281 26.71 -16.20 -1.00
N ASP A 282 27.67 -16.35 -0.09
CA ASP A 282 27.45 -16.39 1.36
C ASP A 282 27.26 -14.98 1.96
N GLN A 283 27.81 -13.93 1.32
CA GLN A 283 27.64 -12.54 1.75
C GLN A 283 26.34 -11.90 1.21
N GLY A 284 25.91 -12.26 -0.01
CA GLY A 284 24.67 -11.76 -0.61
C GLY A 284 23.42 -12.12 0.19
N CYS A 285 23.38 -13.33 0.75
CA CYS A 285 22.26 -13.84 1.54
C CYS A 285 22.07 -13.09 2.87
N GLN A 286 23.16 -12.56 3.47
CA GLN A 286 23.08 -11.72 4.68
C GLN A 286 22.86 -10.22 4.39
N PHE A 287 23.24 -9.74 3.21
CA PHE A 287 23.14 -8.32 2.86
C PHE A 287 21.68 -7.88 2.70
N TYR A 288 20.87 -8.67 1.98
CA TYR A 288 19.47 -8.35 1.72
C TYR A 288 18.65 -8.12 3.00
N PRO A 289 18.69 -9.03 4.00
CA PRO A 289 18.20 -8.81 5.36
C PRO A 289 18.58 -7.46 5.98
N LYS A 290 19.89 -7.16 6.09
CA LYS A 290 20.40 -5.95 6.75
C LYS A 290 19.89 -4.67 6.08
N GLN A 291 19.80 -4.68 4.76
CA GLN A 291 19.28 -3.56 3.98
C GLN A 291 17.80 -3.25 4.30
N LYS A 292 16.96 -4.29 4.45
CA LYS A 292 15.53 -4.09 4.78
C LYS A 292 15.32 -3.49 6.16
N ILE A 293 16.11 -3.91 7.15
CA ILE A 293 16.08 -3.30 8.49
C ILE A 293 16.54 -1.84 8.42
N GLN A 294 17.58 -1.54 7.63
CA GLN A 294 18.06 -0.18 7.47
C GLN A 294 16.98 0.74 6.87
N VAL A 295 16.23 0.25 5.87
CA VAL A 295 15.08 0.98 5.31
C VAL A 295 14.02 1.23 6.38
N ALA A 296 13.62 0.22 7.15
CA ALA A 296 12.66 0.37 8.23
C ALA A 296 13.13 1.39 9.29
N ARG A 297 14.41 1.33 9.68
CA ARG A 297 15.03 2.30 10.61
C ARG A 297 14.98 3.71 10.06
N ARG A 298 15.24 3.91 8.77
CA ARG A 298 15.17 5.23 8.13
C ARG A 298 13.74 5.78 8.07
N LYS A 299 12.75 4.93 7.76
CA LYS A 299 11.32 5.30 7.86
C LYS A 299 10.97 5.79 9.28
N LEU A 300 11.46 5.12 10.33
CA LEU A 300 11.23 5.51 11.73
C LEU A 300 12.03 6.76 12.15
N LYS A 301 13.18 7.04 11.53
CA LYS A 301 13.96 8.27 11.77
C LYS A 301 13.39 9.51 11.07
N GLY A 302 12.38 9.34 10.21
CA GLY A 302 11.74 10.43 9.50
C GLY A 302 12.35 10.73 8.13
N ASP A 303 12.91 9.73 7.44
CA ASP A 303 13.33 9.92 6.06
C ASP A 303 12.13 10.14 5.13
N ASN A 304 12.34 10.91 4.06
CA ASN A 304 11.30 11.22 3.11
C ASN A 304 10.85 9.94 2.36
N PRO A 305 9.54 9.60 2.37
CA PRO A 305 9.02 8.39 1.75
C PRO A 305 9.40 8.23 0.27
N ALA A 306 9.47 9.33 -0.49
CA ALA A 306 9.84 9.30 -1.90
C ALA A 306 11.31 8.86 -2.10
N TYR A 307 12.22 9.33 -1.25
CA TYR A 307 13.62 8.94 -1.37
C TYR A 307 13.85 7.48 -0.96
N ILE A 308 13.15 7.00 0.07
CA ILE A 308 13.17 5.59 0.45
C ILE A 308 12.71 4.70 -0.70
N MET A 309 11.58 5.03 -1.32
CA MET A 309 11.00 4.23 -2.38
C MET A 309 11.82 4.29 -3.69
N LYS A 310 12.48 5.43 -3.96
CA LYS A 310 13.47 5.55 -5.04
C LYS A 310 14.60 4.53 -4.88
N GLU A 311 15.12 4.38 -3.67
CA GLU A 311 16.19 3.42 -3.40
C GLU A 311 15.70 1.98 -3.52
N GLU A 312 14.51 1.66 -2.98
CA GLU A 312 13.88 0.34 -3.15
C GLU A 312 13.67 -0.01 -4.63
N LEU A 313 13.23 0.96 -5.44
CA LEU A 313 13.07 0.81 -6.88
C LEU A 313 14.42 0.55 -7.58
N ALA A 314 15.48 1.25 -7.17
CA ALA A 314 16.81 1.08 -7.78
C ALA A 314 17.32 -0.36 -7.64
N LEU A 315 17.06 -1.02 -6.51
CA LEU A 315 17.53 -2.37 -6.24
C LEU A 315 17.01 -3.44 -7.20
N GLY A 316 15.86 -3.23 -7.84
CA GLY A 316 15.27 -4.20 -8.78
C GLY A 316 15.09 -3.69 -10.21
N HIS A 317 15.14 -2.38 -10.44
CA HIS A 317 14.74 -1.78 -11.71
C HIS A 317 15.82 -0.92 -12.38
N GLN A 318 17.00 -0.76 -11.77
CA GLN A 318 18.06 0.11 -12.30
C GLN A 318 18.60 -0.32 -13.69
N ASN A 319 18.52 -1.61 -14.02
CA ASN A 319 18.98 -2.14 -15.31
C ASN A 319 18.20 -1.54 -16.51
N ARG A 320 17.00 -1.00 -16.29
CA ARG A 320 16.16 -0.37 -17.32
C ARG A 320 16.21 1.15 -17.22
N LYS A 321 17.40 1.72 -17.44
CA LYS A 321 17.75 3.14 -17.19
C LYS A 321 16.66 4.15 -17.58
N SER A 322 16.20 4.14 -18.84
CA SER A 322 15.21 5.13 -19.32
C SER A 322 13.86 5.05 -18.58
N ALA A 323 13.34 3.85 -18.37
CA ALA A 323 12.09 3.66 -17.63
C ALA A 323 12.27 3.93 -16.13
N PHE A 324 13.44 3.57 -15.58
CA PHE A 324 13.81 3.85 -14.20
C PHE A 324 13.86 5.36 -13.93
N GLU A 325 14.57 6.14 -14.76
CA GLU A 325 14.64 7.60 -14.64
C GLU A 325 13.26 8.26 -14.71
N SER A 326 12.41 7.79 -15.64
CA SER A 326 11.04 8.27 -15.78
C SER A 326 10.19 7.97 -14.53
N ARG A 327 10.32 6.76 -13.96
CA ARG A 327 9.65 6.40 -12.70
C ARG A 327 10.15 7.24 -11.52
N VAL A 328 11.46 7.44 -11.40
CA VAL A 328 12.05 8.24 -10.33
C VAL A 328 11.56 9.69 -10.40
N SER A 329 11.46 10.26 -11.61
CA SER A 329 10.91 11.60 -11.83
C SER A 329 9.46 11.70 -11.33
N VAL A 330 8.61 10.75 -11.71
CA VAL A 330 7.20 10.69 -11.24
C VAL A 330 7.11 10.51 -9.72
N LEU A 331 7.98 9.67 -9.16
CA LEU A 331 7.98 9.30 -7.75
C LEU A 331 8.42 10.46 -6.84
N LEU A 332 9.50 11.15 -7.21
CA LEU A 332 9.98 12.32 -6.46
C LEU A 332 8.99 13.50 -6.52
N GLY A 333 8.16 13.55 -7.55
CA GLY A 333 7.14 14.58 -7.73
C GLY A 333 7.72 15.92 -8.21
N ASP A 334 6.83 16.92 -8.33
CA ASP A 334 7.17 18.28 -8.77
C ASP A 334 7.00 19.26 -7.61
N LYS A 335 8.01 20.08 -7.35
CA LYS A 335 8.00 21.13 -6.31
C LYS A 335 6.80 22.08 -6.40
N LYS A 336 6.25 22.31 -7.59
CA LYS A 336 5.09 23.19 -7.77
C LYS A 336 3.76 22.53 -7.39
N ARG A 337 3.72 21.20 -7.25
CA ARG A 337 2.48 20.41 -7.17
C ARG A 337 2.43 19.49 -5.96
N ASN A 338 3.57 18.95 -5.55
CA ASN A 338 3.67 17.87 -4.60
C ASN A 338 4.46 18.29 -3.38
N VAL A 339 3.83 18.21 -2.20
CA VAL A 339 4.44 18.58 -0.93
C VAL A 339 5.69 17.74 -0.66
N ARG A 340 5.69 16.46 -1.08
CA ARG A 340 6.85 15.56 -0.87
C ARG A 340 8.13 16.03 -1.58
N ALA A 341 8.03 16.83 -2.64
CA ALA A 341 9.15 17.32 -3.42
C ALA A 341 9.81 18.58 -2.81
N ASP A 342 9.05 19.33 -2.00
CA ASP A 342 9.52 20.53 -1.30
C ASP A 342 10.18 20.21 0.05
N LEU A 343 9.90 19.02 0.60
CA LEU A 343 10.44 18.56 1.86
C LEU A 343 11.88 18.02 1.71
N PRO A 344 12.73 18.15 2.74
CA PRO A 344 14.08 17.60 2.71
C PRO A 344 14.06 16.07 2.59
N ALA A 345 15.17 15.48 2.16
CA ALA A 345 15.28 14.03 1.97
C ALA A 345 15.27 13.23 3.29
N GLN A 346 15.67 13.86 4.40
CA GLN A 346 15.85 13.22 5.70
C GLN A 346 15.35 14.13 6.83
N HIS A 347 15.19 13.56 8.02
CA HIS A 347 14.87 14.28 9.27
C HIS A 347 13.54 15.06 9.25
N LEU A 348 12.52 14.50 8.61
CA LEU A 348 11.16 15.06 8.64
C LEU A 348 10.53 14.92 10.04
N THR A 349 9.76 15.95 10.41
CA THR A 349 8.83 15.84 11.54
C THR A 349 7.74 14.82 11.22
N VAL A 350 6.99 14.39 12.23
CA VAL A 350 5.88 13.44 12.05
C VAL A 350 4.83 14.03 11.10
N GLU A 351 4.53 15.32 11.25
CA GLU A 351 3.56 16.06 10.42
C GLU A 351 4.01 16.11 8.96
N GLN A 352 5.27 16.49 8.72
CA GLN A 352 5.84 16.54 7.38
C GLN A 352 5.87 15.16 6.71
N GLN A 353 6.24 14.13 7.47
CA GLN A 353 6.28 12.76 6.96
C GLN A 353 4.88 12.25 6.60
N VAL A 354 3.87 12.49 7.44
CA VAL A 354 2.47 12.14 7.13
C VAL A 354 1.96 12.93 5.92
N ALA A 355 2.25 14.22 5.83
CA ALA A 355 1.87 15.04 4.67
C ALA A 355 2.50 14.50 3.37
N ALA A 356 3.79 14.15 3.40
CA ALA A 356 4.46 13.52 2.26
C ALA A 356 3.85 12.16 1.90
N LEU A 357 3.47 11.35 2.89
CA LEU A 357 2.84 10.05 2.67
C LEU A 357 1.46 10.18 2.01
N ILE A 358 0.63 11.10 2.48
CA ILE A 358 -0.70 11.35 1.93
C ILE A 358 -0.59 11.91 0.50
N ASP A 359 0.27 12.89 0.26
CA ASP A 359 0.54 13.43 -1.07
C ASP A 359 1.00 12.32 -2.04
N HIS A 360 1.93 11.46 -1.59
CA HIS A 360 2.42 10.34 -2.40
C HIS A 360 1.31 9.31 -2.69
N ALA A 361 0.51 8.93 -1.71
CA ALA A 361 -0.53 7.92 -1.86
C ALA A 361 -1.75 8.39 -2.69
N THR A 362 -1.95 9.70 -2.79
CA THR A 362 -3.11 10.29 -3.48
C THR A 362 -2.77 10.95 -4.82
N ASP A 363 -1.50 10.92 -5.24
CA ASP A 363 -1.04 11.57 -6.47
C ASP A 363 -1.67 10.93 -7.73
N PRO A 364 -2.52 11.67 -8.48
CA PRO A 364 -3.14 11.17 -9.71
C PRO A 364 -2.12 10.77 -10.79
N ASN A 365 -0.93 11.38 -10.82
CA ASN A 365 0.12 11.05 -11.77
C ASN A 365 0.79 9.70 -11.46
N ILE A 366 0.75 9.27 -10.18
CA ILE A 366 1.20 7.94 -9.77
C ILE A 366 0.07 6.93 -9.96
N LEU A 367 -1.10 7.21 -9.38
CA LEU A 367 -2.28 6.33 -9.45
C LEU A 367 -2.70 6.03 -10.89
N GLY A 368 -2.63 7.02 -11.78
CA GLY A 368 -2.92 6.86 -13.21
C GLY A 368 -1.94 5.98 -13.98
N ARG A 369 -0.79 5.60 -13.40
CA ARG A 369 0.21 4.71 -14.00
C ARG A 369 0.35 3.38 -13.27
N MET A 370 -0.50 3.12 -12.28
CA MET A 370 -0.48 1.87 -11.53
C MET A 370 -1.11 0.71 -12.29
N TRP A 371 -0.74 -0.50 -11.88
CA TRP A 371 -1.26 -1.74 -12.43
C TRP A 371 -2.80 -1.78 -12.39
N ALA A 372 -3.41 -2.16 -13.51
CA ALA A 372 -4.87 -2.21 -13.67
C ALA A 372 -5.57 -3.09 -12.63
N GLY A 373 -4.93 -4.19 -12.21
CA GLY A 373 -5.48 -5.10 -11.19
C GLY A 373 -5.49 -4.53 -9.77
N TRP A 374 -4.73 -3.46 -9.52
CA TRP A 374 -4.76 -2.74 -8.24
C TRP A 374 -6.00 -1.83 -8.10
N GLU A 375 -6.66 -1.52 -9.23
CA GLU A 375 -7.87 -0.69 -9.32
C GLU A 375 -7.74 0.67 -8.61
N PRO A 376 -6.82 1.55 -9.07
CA PRO A 376 -6.52 2.83 -8.39
C PRO A 376 -7.64 3.87 -8.42
N TRP A 377 -8.60 3.73 -9.34
CA TRP A 377 -9.74 4.64 -9.52
C TRP A 377 -10.90 4.40 -8.55
N VAL A 378 -10.87 3.30 -7.79
CA VAL A 378 -11.85 2.98 -6.72
C VAL A 378 -11.23 3.35 -5.39
#